data_AF-T0Y457-F1
#
_entry.id   AF-T0Y457-F1
#
_cell.length_a   1.000
_cell.length_b   1.000
_cell.length_c   1.000
_cell.angle_alpha   90.00
_cell.angle_beta   90.00
_cell.angle_gamma   90.00
#
_symmetry.space_group_name_H-M   'P 1'
#
loop_
_entity.id
_entity.type
_entity.pdbx_description
1 polymer ?
#
loop_
_entity_poly.entity_id
_entity_poly.type
_entity_poly.pdbx_seq_one_letter_code
_entity_poly.pdbx_strand_id
1 'polypeptide(L)'
;MSKNAIQFQPGMSLPTFLERYGTEAQCRDALMRMRWPGGFRCPHCGHAGHCRLRGRPVLQCNRCKRQASLTAGTLFARTHLPLRIWFLAIYLLTQ
;
A
#
# COMPACT_ATOMS: atom_id res chain seq x y z
N MET A 1 18.39 25.52 -21.98
CA MET A 1 17.25 25.08 -21.16
C MET A 1 17.68 23.84 -20.37
N SER A 2 17.68 23.92 -19.03
CA SER A 2 17.99 22.78 -18.16
C SER A 2 16.93 21.71 -18.34
N LYS A 3 17.31 20.50 -18.79
CA LYS A 3 16.40 19.36 -18.87
C LYS A 3 15.90 19.04 -17.46
N ASN A 4 14.59 19.07 -17.26
CA ASN A 4 14.00 18.69 -15.99
C ASN A 4 14.13 17.17 -15.84
N ALA A 5 14.92 16.71 -14.86
CA ALA A 5 15.22 15.30 -14.66
C ALA A 5 13.97 14.43 -14.41
N ILE A 6 12.84 15.05 -14.04
CA ILE A 6 11.56 14.37 -13.82
C ILE A 6 10.93 13.92 -15.15
N GLN A 7 11.16 14.64 -16.25
CA GLN A 7 10.53 14.36 -17.56
C GLN A 7 11.09 13.14 -18.31
N PHE A 8 12.23 12.60 -17.87
CA PHE A 8 12.93 11.51 -18.55
C PHE A 8 13.26 10.34 -17.62
N GLN A 9 12.49 10.17 -16.53
CA GLN A 9 12.65 9.00 -15.67
C GLN A 9 12.24 7.75 -16.45
N PRO A 10 13.08 6.68 -16.48
CA PRO A 10 12.68 5.42 -17.08
C PRO A 10 11.50 4.85 -16.30
N GLY A 11 10.32 4.85 -16.94
CA GLY A 11 9.10 4.27 -16.39
C GLY A 11 9.17 2.74 -16.30
N MET A 12 8.23 2.15 -15.56
CA MET A 12 8.07 0.70 -15.52
C MET A 12 7.31 0.25 -16.79
N SER A 13 7.62 -0.93 -17.33
CA SER A 13 6.81 -1.49 -18.43
C SER A 13 5.47 -2.03 -17.90
N LEU A 14 4.42 -2.06 -18.75
CA LEU A 14 3.12 -2.58 -18.35
C LEU A 14 3.18 -4.07 -17.93
N PRO A 15 3.91 -4.96 -18.64
CA PRO A 15 4.09 -6.33 -18.19
C PRO A 15 4.71 -6.42 -16.79
N THR A 16 5.80 -5.67 -16.54
CA THR A 16 6.46 -5.63 -15.22
C THR A 16 5.54 -5.10 -14.13
N PHE A 17 4.69 -4.11 -14.45
CA PHE A 17 3.69 -3.59 -13.52
C PHE A 17 2.66 -4.68 -13.15
N LEU A 18 2.11 -5.37 -14.14
CA LEU A 18 1.11 -6.42 -13.94
C LEU A 18 1.67 -7.61 -13.16
N GLU A 19 2.94 -7.97 -13.38
CA GLU A 19 3.63 -9.00 -12.59
C GLU A 19 3.72 -8.63 -11.10
N ARG A 20 3.95 -7.35 -10.79
CA ARG A 20 4.17 -6.88 -9.41
C ARG A 20 2.88 -6.48 -8.70
N TYR A 21 1.87 -6.00 -9.43
CA TYR A 21 0.69 -5.34 -8.88
C TYR A 21 -0.64 -5.74 -9.57
N GLY A 22 -0.65 -6.79 -10.39
CA GLY A 22 -1.84 -7.21 -11.15
C GLY A 22 -3.01 -7.73 -10.32
N THR A 23 -2.77 -8.08 -9.04
CA THR A 23 -3.81 -8.58 -8.13
C THR A 23 -4.00 -7.68 -6.90
N GLU A 24 -5.18 -7.76 -6.30
CA GLU A 24 -5.48 -7.02 -5.06
C GLU A 24 -4.55 -7.45 -3.92
N ALA A 25 -4.24 -8.75 -3.81
CA ALA A 25 -3.32 -9.27 -2.79
C ALA A 25 -1.92 -8.68 -2.93
N GLN A 26 -1.37 -8.66 -4.15
CA GLN A 26 -0.07 -8.03 -4.43
C GLN A 26 -0.05 -6.55 -4.06
N CYS A 27 -1.10 -5.79 -4.40
CA CYS A 27 -1.22 -4.38 -4.04
C CYS A 27 -1.29 -4.17 -2.53
N ARG A 28 -2.03 -5.03 -1.80
CA ARG A 28 -2.09 -5.00 -0.34
C ARG A 28 -0.74 -5.29 0.30
N ASP A 29 -0.02 -6.30 -0.19
CA ASP A 29 1.30 -6.64 0.32
C ASP A 29 2.32 -5.54 0.02
N ALA A 30 2.26 -4.94 -1.17
CA ALA A 30 3.06 -3.78 -1.51
C ALA A 30 2.77 -2.60 -0.58
N LEU A 31 1.49 -2.27 -0.37
CA LEU A 31 1.08 -1.20 0.55
C LEU A 31 1.50 -1.49 2.00
N MET A 32 1.45 -2.75 2.43
CA MET A 32 1.93 -3.17 3.75
C MET A 32 3.42 -2.88 3.92
N ARG A 33 4.25 -3.25 2.93
CA ARG A 33 5.69 -2.98 2.94
C ARG A 33 6.00 -1.49 2.88
N MET A 34 5.29 -0.72 2.06
CA MET A 34 5.49 0.73 1.96
C MET A 34 5.11 1.44 3.26
N ARG A 35 3.98 1.07 3.87
CA ARG A 35 3.50 1.69 5.11
C ARG A 35 4.36 1.30 6.32
N TRP A 36 4.84 0.07 6.34
CA TRP A 36 5.59 -0.50 7.46
C TRP A 36 6.82 -1.28 6.98
N PRO A 37 7.92 -0.58 6.62
CA PRO A 37 9.11 -1.21 6.04
C PRO A 37 9.76 -2.26 6.96
N GLY A 38 9.73 -2.05 8.27
CA GLY A 38 10.24 -2.98 9.28
C GLY A 38 9.20 -3.96 9.84
N GLY A 39 8.07 -4.15 9.14
CA GLY A 39 6.92 -4.89 9.65
C GLY A 39 5.97 -4.04 10.47
N PHE A 40 4.77 -4.57 10.72
CA PHE A 40 3.67 -3.84 11.36
C PHE A 40 4.12 -3.12 12.63
N ARG A 41 3.78 -1.83 12.73
CA ARG A 41 3.86 -1.07 13.98
C ARG A 41 2.51 -0.44 14.27
N CYS A 42 1.96 -0.72 15.45
CA CYS A 42 0.67 -0.18 15.85
C CYS A 42 0.69 1.35 15.81
N PRO A 43 -0.19 2.02 15.04
CA PRO A 43 -0.22 3.49 14.97
C PRO A 43 -0.55 4.17 16.31
N HIS A 44 -1.13 3.44 17.26
CA HIS A 44 -1.53 3.99 18.55
C HIS A 44 -0.50 3.80 19.66
N CYS A 45 0.27 2.71 19.65
CA CYS A 45 1.17 2.36 20.77
C CYS A 45 2.56 1.87 20.34
N GLY A 46 2.87 1.83 19.05
CA GLY A 46 4.17 1.45 18.51
C GLY A 46 4.53 -0.04 18.60
N HIS A 47 3.73 -0.86 19.29
CA HIS A 47 3.99 -2.29 19.44
C HIS A 47 3.91 -3.04 18.09
N ALA A 48 4.80 -4.01 17.89
CA ALA A 48 4.93 -4.75 16.64
C ALA A 48 4.04 -6.00 16.55
N GLY A 49 3.69 -6.59 17.69
CA GLY A 49 2.82 -7.77 17.75
C GLY A 49 1.41 -7.46 17.27
N HIS A 50 0.93 -8.25 16.31
CA HIS A 50 -0.42 -8.15 15.79
C HIS A 50 -0.99 -9.51 15.36
N CYS A 51 -2.30 -9.55 15.17
CA CYS A 51 -2.99 -10.65 14.50
C CYS A 51 -3.91 -10.11 13.39
N ARG A 52 -4.18 -10.93 12.38
CA ARG A 52 -5.18 -10.64 11.34
C ARG A 52 -6.54 -11.12 11.84
N LEU A 53 -7.54 -10.25 11.78
CA LEU A 53 -8.91 -10.62 12.14
C LEU A 53 -9.54 -11.40 10.97
N ARG A 54 -10.16 -12.55 11.26
CA ARG A 54 -10.85 -13.36 10.25
C ARG A 54 -12.01 -12.55 9.64
N GLY A 55 -12.12 -12.58 8.30
CA GLY A 55 -13.19 -11.89 7.57
C GLY A 55 -13.10 -10.37 7.53
N ARG A 56 -12.08 -9.74 8.14
CA ARG A 56 -11.88 -8.28 8.07
C ARG A 56 -10.46 -7.95 7.63
N PRO A 57 -10.27 -7.03 6.66
CA PRO A 57 -8.95 -6.67 6.13
C PRO A 57 -8.16 -5.72 7.07
N VAL A 58 -8.17 -6.00 8.38
CA VAL A 58 -7.58 -5.17 9.44
C VAL A 58 -6.62 -5.98 10.31
N LEU A 59 -5.66 -5.27 10.91
CA LEU A 59 -4.66 -5.82 11.82
C LEU A 59 -4.99 -5.37 13.24
N GLN A 60 -5.09 -6.30 14.18
CA GLN A 60 -5.32 -5.98 15.58
C GLN A 60 -4.00 -6.03 16.35
N CYS A 61 -3.69 -4.97 17.10
CA CYS A 61 -2.51 -4.94 17.95
C CYS A 61 -2.68 -5.88 19.15
N ASN A 62 -1.66 -6.69 19.43
CA ASN A 62 -1.69 -7.64 20.55
C ASN A 62 -1.63 -6.94 21.92
N ARG A 63 -1.05 -5.73 21.99
CA ARG A 63 -0.88 -4.94 23.23
C ARG A 63 -2.10 -4.10 23.57
N CYS A 64 -2.47 -3.13 22.72
CA CYS A 64 -3.56 -2.19 23.02
C CYS A 64 -4.93 -2.61 22.45
N LYS A 65 -5.01 -3.76 21.76
CA LYS A 65 -6.22 -4.32 21.12
C LYS A 65 -6.90 -3.42 20.08
N ARG A 66 -6.34 -2.24 19.78
CA ARG A 66 -6.83 -1.38 18.70
C ARG A 66 -6.56 -2.01 17.34
N GLN A 67 -7.51 -1.79 16.43
CA GLN A 67 -7.44 -2.25 15.06
C GLN A 67 -6.82 -1.16 14.18
N ALA A 68 -5.99 -1.56 13.24
CA ALA A 68 -5.40 -0.72 12.22
C ALA A 68 -5.80 -1.25 10.84
N SER A 69 -6.47 -0.41 10.06
CA SER A 69 -6.63 -0.67 8.63
C SER A 69 -5.33 -0.37 7.90
N LEU A 70 -5.02 -1.16 6.88
CA LEU A 70 -3.90 -0.95 5.99
C LEU A 70 -4.00 0.40 5.24
N THR A 71 -5.21 0.83 4.91
CA THR A 71 -5.47 2.06 4.15
C THR A 71 -5.75 3.28 5.02
N ALA A 72 -5.88 3.12 6.35
CA ALA A 72 -6.20 4.25 7.23
C ALA A 72 -5.07 5.29 7.26
N GLY A 73 -5.39 6.55 6.98
CA GLY A 73 -4.41 7.63 6.92
C GLY A 73 -3.44 7.52 5.74
N THR A 74 -3.82 6.84 4.65
CA THR A 74 -3.11 6.92 3.35
C THR A 74 -4.01 7.56 2.30
N LEU A 75 -3.49 7.80 1.10
CA LEU A 75 -4.28 8.20 -0.08
C LEU A 75 -5.49 7.27 -0.33
N PHE A 76 -5.38 6.01 0.07
CA PHE A 76 -6.41 4.99 -0.09
C PHE A 76 -7.42 4.96 1.06
N ALA A 77 -7.37 5.88 2.01
CA ALA A 77 -8.32 5.94 3.10
C ALA A 77 -9.74 6.19 2.57
N ARG A 78 -10.72 5.42 3.08
CA ARG A 78 -12.15 5.52 2.73
C ARG A 78 -12.47 5.30 1.25
N THR A 79 -11.55 4.74 0.46
CA THR A 79 -11.86 4.31 -0.91
C THR A 79 -12.80 3.11 -0.91
N HIS A 80 -13.75 3.10 -1.85
CA HIS A 80 -14.54 1.92 -2.21
C HIS A 80 -13.92 1.16 -3.40
N LEU A 81 -12.95 1.77 -4.09
CA LEU A 81 -12.23 1.13 -5.21
C LEU A 81 -11.18 0.14 -4.70
N PRO A 82 -11.02 -1.03 -5.35
CA PRO A 82 -9.91 -1.95 -5.09
C PRO A 82 -8.55 -1.28 -5.27
N LEU A 83 -7.55 -1.65 -4.47
CA LEU A 83 -6.19 -1.09 -4.57
C LEU A 83 -5.56 -1.33 -5.94
N ARG A 84 -5.86 -2.45 -6.61
CA ARG A 84 -5.36 -2.69 -7.97
C ARG A 84 -5.74 -1.59 -8.96
N ILE A 85 -6.92 -0.98 -8.80
CA ILE A 85 -7.40 0.12 -9.67
C ILE A 85 -6.61 1.39 -9.38
N TRP A 86 -6.39 1.69 -8.11
CA TRP A 86 -5.57 2.81 -7.69
C TRP A 86 -4.12 2.69 -8.17
N PHE A 87 -3.52 1.51 -8.04
CA PHE A 87 -2.16 1.25 -8.50
C PHE A 87 -2.04 1.41 -10.01
N LEU A 88 -3.02 0.89 -10.77
CA LEU A 88 -3.07 1.05 -12.22
C LEU A 88 -3.24 2.53 -12.61
N ALA A 89 -4.13 3.27 -11.94
CA ALA A 89 -4.33 4.69 -12.21
C ALA A 89 -3.05 5.50 -11.95
N ILE A 90 -2.36 5.25 -10.83
CA ILE A 90 -1.08 5.90 -10.53
C ILE A 90 -0.06 5.56 -11.62
N TYR A 91 0.07 4.27 -11.97
CA TYR A 91 0.97 3.84 -13.04
C TYR A 91 0.71 4.62 -14.35
N LEU A 92 -0.54 4.66 -14.82
CA LEU A 92 -0.91 5.36 -16.06
C LEU A 92 -0.67 6.87 -16.02
N LEU A 93 -0.73 7.49 -14.83
CA LEU A 93 -0.47 8.93 -14.66
C LEU A 93 1.02 9.28 -14.58
N THR A 94 1.87 8.31 -14.21
CA THR A 94 3.30 8.53 -13.96
C THR A 94 4.23 8.07 -15.10
N GLN A 95 3.68 7.46 -16.15
CA GLN A 95 4.43 7.12 -17.37
C GLN A 95 4.73 8.33 -18.23
#